data_AF-A0A3G3IIN6-F1
#
_entry.id   AF-A0A3G3IIN6-F1
#
_cell.length_a   1.000
_cell.length_b   1.000
_cell.length_c   1.000
_cell.angle_alpha   90.00
_cell.angle_beta   90.00
_cell.angle_gamma   90.00
#
_symmetry.space_group_name_H-M   'P 1'
#
loop_
_entity.id
_entity.type
_entity.pdbx_description
1 polymer ?
#
loop_
_entity_poly.entity_id
_entity_poly.type
_entity_poly.pdbx_seq_one_letter_code
_entity_poly.pdbx_strand_id
1 'polypeptide(L)'
;MSGKYNEKYVEEYNAAIAAYNRGDYEKAAEFMPKAAKEGDEYAQMVLGKMYYLGKGVERSAKKAVKWWRKAADAGNESAAELLKWAERYGCPKNVEFLLTDCFVSGDFEYVVTGMDRRVAVSEYKGVSVKPVLKYKVEYGGETYYLTGIGGYAFDGSQIESVTIPEGVTTLGEACFEDQRELTKVVLPSSVTEIGTAAFEGCESLSKIDLGGTETIGDYAFEGCMCLKELILPESVRSIGKGAFQNCSSLKKVTIPCGVERLSKDVFRDCHSLKTVNVPDSLRHICFGAFENCAITTMELPAGVEKFTGGSFLGCVSLKTLTVAEGNIRYRSEKGMVYDDIDRKLVLCPAGKGANRVEVAPGTVSIGKCAFTKCTGLKEVVLPESLKKIGASAFVYCEDLENITFSEGLEEICYGAFAYCGSLRKIDVPDSLRKMGDYSLYETSVTDIRLPKGTDRSLVFGVDEDQR
;
A
#
# COMPACT_ATOMS: atom_id res chain seq x y z
N MET A 1 -14.99 29.17 -36.24
CA MET A 1 -16.32 29.57 -35.76
C MET A 1 -16.92 30.59 -36.71
N SER A 2 -17.80 30.21 -37.63
CA SER A 2 -18.52 31.18 -38.49
C SER A 2 -19.94 30.70 -38.70
N GLY A 3 -20.92 31.41 -38.12
CA GLY A 3 -22.34 31.26 -38.48
C GLY A 3 -23.38 31.15 -37.36
N LYS A 4 -23.07 31.44 -36.08
CA LYS A 4 -24.09 31.35 -35.00
C LYS A 4 -24.29 32.57 -34.10
N TYR A 5 -23.47 33.60 -34.20
CA TYR A 5 -23.50 34.71 -33.25
C TYR A 5 -23.60 36.06 -33.95
N ASN A 6 -24.50 36.93 -33.50
CA ASN A 6 -24.57 38.31 -33.99
C ASN A 6 -23.36 39.13 -33.50
N GLU A 7 -23.00 40.22 -34.19
CA GLU A 7 -21.82 41.04 -33.86
C GLU A 7 -21.80 41.48 -32.39
N LYS A 8 -22.97 41.82 -31.84
CA LYS A 8 -23.16 42.20 -30.44
C LYS A 8 -22.77 41.08 -29.45
N TYR A 9 -23.10 39.82 -29.75
CA TYR A 9 -22.74 38.68 -28.91
C TYR A 9 -21.23 38.45 -28.90
N VAL A 10 -20.56 38.61 -30.05
CA VAL A 10 -19.11 38.47 -30.15
C VAL A 10 -18.38 39.56 -29.36
N GLU A 11 -18.87 40.80 -29.43
CA GLU A 11 -18.36 41.91 -28.62
C GLU A 11 -18.55 41.66 -27.11
N GLU A 12 -19.74 41.24 -26.69
CA GLU A 12 -20.06 40.94 -25.29
C GLU A 12 -19.23 39.77 -24.75
N TYR A 13 -19.04 38.71 -25.55
CA TYR A 13 -18.19 37.56 -25.21
C TYR A 13 -16.73 37.99 -25.04
N ASN A 14 -16.17 38.72 -26.01
CA ASN A 14 -14.79 39.20 -25.93
C ASN A 14 -14.57 40.15 -24.75
N ALA A 15 -15.56 40.99 -24.44
CA ALA A 15 -15.55 41.87 -23.28
C ALA A 15 -15.56 41.07 -21.96
N ALA A 16 -16.31 39.96 -21.90
CA ALA A 16 -16.37 39.07 -20.74
C ALA A 16 -15.06 38.31 -20.52
N ILE A 17 -14.44 37.80 -21.58
CA ILE A 17 -13.11 37.18 -21.50
C ILE A 17 -12.07 38.20 -21.05
N ALA A 18 -12.10 39.39 -21.63
CA ALA A 18 -11.18 40.47 -21.25
C ALA A 18 -11.41 40.93 -19.80
N ALA A 19 -12.65 40.92 -19.30
CA ALA A 19 -12.97 41.20 -17.90
C ALA A 19 -12.43 40.11 -16.97
N TYR A 20 -12.65 38.83 -17.30
CA TYR A 20 -12.11 37.68 -16.58
C TYR A 20 -10.57 37.76 -16.49
N ASN A 21 -9.90 38.03 -17.61
CA ASN A 21 -8.43 38.14 -17.67
C ASN A 21 -7.88 39.35 -16.90
N ARG A 22 -8.71 40.38 -16.65
CA ARG A 22 -8.36 41.55 -15.83
C ARG A 22 -8.80 41.43 -14.36
N GLY A 23 -9.36 40.28 -13.96
CA GLY A 23 -9.85 40.05 -12.60
C GLY A 23 -11.21 40.68 -12.27
N ASP A 24 -11.92 41.22 -13.27
CA ASP A 24 -13.28 41.77 -13.11
C ASP A 24 -14.31 40.64 -13.26
N TYR A 25 -14.42 39.82 -12.21
CA TYR A 25 -15.24 38.62 -12.21
C TYR A 25 -16.74 38.90 -12.14
N GLU A 26 -17.15 40.04 -11.59
CA GLU A 26 -18.56 40.46 -11.58
C GLU A 26 -19.03 40.72 -13.00
N LYS A 27 -18.26 41.50 -13.77
CA LYS A 27 -18.55 41.74 -15.18
C LYS A 27 -18.42 40.49 -16.04
N ALA A 28 -17.46 39.61 -15.75
CA ALA A 28 -17.38 38.32 -16.42
C ALA A 28 -18.66 37.48 -16.15
N ALA A 29 -19.17 37.49 -14.92
CA ALA A 29 -20.34 36.70 -14.52
C ALA A 29 -21.65 37.14 -15.19
N GLU A 30 -21.74 38.36 -15.74
CA GLU A 30 -22.90 38.83 -16.48
C GLU A 30 -23.11 38.08 -17.81
N PHE A 31 -22.01 37.62 -18.42
CA PHE A 31 -22.00 37.09 -19.79
C PHE A 31 -21.52 35.64 -19.88
N MET A 32 -20.56 35.22 -19.04
CA MET A 32 -20.02 33.86 -19.04
C MET A 32 -21.09 32.76 -18.93
N PRO A 33 -22.12 32.90 -18.06
CA PRO A 33 -23.21 31.93 -17.98
C PRO A 33 -24.04 31.79 -19.26
N LYS A 34 -24.15 32.84 -20.08
CA LYS A 34 -24.88 32.79 -21.34
C LYS A 34 -24.07 32.02 -22.38
N ALA A 35 -22.81 32.37 -22.55
CA ALA A 35 -21.91 31.70 -23.49
C ALA A 35 -21.69 30.21 -23.15
N ALA A 36 -21.55 29.91 -21.86
CA ALA A 36 -21.43 28.52 -21.40
C ALA A 36 -22.69 27.69 -21.72
N LYS A 37 -23.88 28.30 -21.67
CA LYS A 37 -25.16 27.64 -22.02
C LYS A 37 -25.33 27.43 -23.53
N GLU A 38 -24.83 28.35 -24.35
CA GLU A 38 -24.81 28.26 -25.82
C GLU A 38 -23.86 27.16 -26.35
N GLY A 39 -22.99 26.63 -25.49
CA GLY A 39 -22.12 25.49 -25.82
C GLY A 39 -20.65 25.86 -25.96
N ASP A 40 -20.25 27.10 -25.66
CA ASP A 40 -18.85 27.53 -25.75
C ASP A 40 -17.99 26.82 -24.70
N GLU A 41 -17.08 25.96 -25.17
CA GLU A 41 -16.26 25.08 -24.33
C GLU A 41 -15.33 25.86 -23.39
N TYR A 42 -14.78 26.99 -23.85
CA TYR A 42 -13.94 27.86 -23.04
C TYR A 42 -14.76 28.56 -21.96
N ALA A 43 -15.95 29.04 -22.30
CA ALA A 43 -16.85 29.64 -21.33
C ALA A 43 -17.35 28.66 -20.28
N GLN A 44 -17.63 27.41 -20.68
CA GLN A 44 -17.95 26.34 -19.75
C GLN A 44 -16.78 26.05 -18.81
N MET A 45 -15.55 25.99 -19.33
CA MET A 45 -14.36 25.82 -18.48
C MET A 45 -14.24 26.97 -17.47
N VAL A 46 -14.33 28.21 -17.93
CA VAL A 46 -14.11 29.43 -17.11
C VAL A 46 -15.21 29.57 -16.08
N LEU A 47 -16.46 29.35 -16.46
CA LEU A 47 -17.58 29.37 -15.53
C LEU A 47 -17.48 28.26 -14.49
N GLY A 48 -16.98 27.08 -14.88
CA GLY A 48 -16.61 26.01 -13.96
C GLY A 48 -15.62 26.51 -12.90
N LYS A 49 -14.54 27.19 -13.32
CA LYS A 49 -13.58 27.83 -12.41
C LYS A 49 -14.24 28.91 -11.53
N MET A 50 -15.08 29.77 -12.08
CA MET A 50 -15.78 30.82 -11.33
C MET A 50 -16.67 30.24 -10.22
N TYR A 51 -17.49 29.22 -10.52
CA TYR A 51 -18.30 28.52 -9.51
C TYR A 51 -17.45 27.86 -8.46
N TYR A 52 -16.32 27.31 -8.87
CA TYR A 52 -15.45 26.62 -7.99
C TYR A 52 -14.76 27.57 -6.98
N LEU A 53 -14.30 28.71 -7.48
CA LEU A 53 -13.55 29.73 -6.73
C LEU A 53 -14.47 30.74 -6.01
N GLY A 54 -15.77 30.75 -6.33
CA GLY A 54 -16.72 31.74 -5.81
C GLY A 54 -16.47 33.16 -6.34
N LYS A 55 -15.92 33.30 -7.55
CA LYS A 55 -15.55 34.60 -8.16
C LYS A 55 -16.66 35.06 -9.09
N GLY A 56 -17.35 36.14 -8.74
CA GLY A 56 -18.50 36.66 -9.49
C GLY A 56 -19.77 35.80 -9.41
N VAL A 57 -19.71 34.62 -8.78
CA VAL A 57 -20.84 33.70 -8.57
C VAL A 57 -20.71 32.99 -7.22
N GLU A 58 -21.83 32.48 -6.69
CA GLU A 58 -21.85 31.70 -5.45
C GLU A 58 -21.03 30.40 -5.59
N ARG A 59 -20.14 30.15 -4.63
CA ARG A 59 -19.22 29.01 -4.62
C ARG A 59 -19.96 27.66 -4.60
N SER A 60 -19.63 26.75 -5.52
CA SER A 60 -20.22 25.42 -5.59
C SER A 60 -19.38 24.43 -6.42
N ALA A 61 -18.73 23.48 -5.74
CA ALA A 61 -17.98 22.39 -6.40
C ALA A 61 -18.86 21.52 -7.31
N LYS A 62 -20.12 21.26 -6.90
CA LYS A 62 -21.10 20.51 -7.70
C LYS A 62 -21.41 21.22 -9.03
N LYS A 63 -21.55 22.56 -9.00
CA LYS A 63 -21.77 23.34 -10.23
C LYS A 63 -20.51 23.41 -11.08
N ALA A 64 -19.33 23.49 -10.46
CA ALA A 64 -18.05 23.48 -11.16
C ALA A 64 -17.80 22.20 -11.97
N VAL A 65 -17.90 21.03 -11.33
CA VAL A 65 -17.74 19.72 -12.00
C VAL A 65 -18.75 19.56 -13.13
N LYS A 66 -19.99 20.01 -12.93
CA LYS A 66 -21.00 20.00 -13.98
C LYS A 66 -20.58 20.78 -15.22
N TRP A 67 -19.94 21.93 -15.04
CA TRP A 67 -19.47 22.76 -16.15
C TRP A 67 -18.19 22.22 -16.79
N TRP A 68 -17.26 21.64 -16.02
CA TRP A 68 -16.09 20.98 -16.60
C TRP A 68 -16.45 19.72 -17.38
N ARG A 69 -17.42 18.91 -16.93
CA ARG A 69 -17.91 17.78 -17.74
C ARG A 69 -18.41 18.24 -19.09
N LYS A 70 -19.22 19.30 -19.12
CA LYS A 70 -19.70 19.87 -20.37
C LYS A 70 -18.57 20.39 -21.26
N ALA A 71 -17.59 21.08 -20.68
CA ALA A 71 -16.43 21.57 -21.43
C ALA A 71 -15.59 20.41 -21.99
N ALA A 72 -15.36 19.35 -21.20
CA ALA A 72 -14.63 18.17 -21.62
C ALA A 72 -15.38 17.39 -22.71
N ASP A 73 -16.70 17.22 -22.57
CA ASP A 73 -17.56 16.59 -23.59
C ASP A 73 -17.56 17.40 -24.90
N ALA A 74 -17.34 18.71 -24.84
CA ALA A 74 -17.18 19.59 -25.99
C ALA A 74 -15.75 19.60 -26.57
N GLY A 75 -14.81 18.86 -25.99
CA GLY A 75 -13.43 18.72 -26.47
C GLY A 75 -12.39 19.58 -25.75
N ASN A 76 -12.74 20.24 -24.64
CA ASN A 76 -11.77 21.03 -23.86
C ASN A 76 -10.86 20.11 -23.02
N GLU A 77 -9.63 19.92 -23.49
CA GLU A 77 -8.63 19.06 -22.84
C GLU A 77 -8.30 19.51 -21.40
N SER A 78 -8.24 20.82 -21.13
CA SER A 78 -8.01 21.33 -19.78
C SER A 78 -9.11 20.94 -18.81
N ALA A 79 -10.37 20.96 -19.25
CA ALA A 79 -11.49 20.49 -18.44
C ALA A 79 -11.46 18.97 -18.23
N ALA A 80 -11.02 18.20 -19.23
CA ALA A 80 -10.86 16.75 -19.11
C ALA A 80 -9.80 16.37 -18.05
N GLU A 81 -8.66 17.07 -18.03
CA GLU A 81 -7.62 16.88 -17.01
C GLU A 81 -8.12 17.25 -15.60
N LEU A 82 -8.88 18.34 -15.45
CA LEU A 82 -9.50 18.71 -14.17
C LEU A 82 -10.46 17.63 -13.64
N LEU A 83 -11.18 16.94 -14.53
CA LEU A 83 -12.10 15.86 -14.16
C LEU A 83 -11.36 14.60 -13.73
N LYS A 84 -10.36 14.17 -14.50
CA LYS A 84 -9.51 13.01 -14.14
C LYS A 84 -8.87 13.22 -12.76
N TRP A 85 -8.42 14.44 -12.49
CA TRP A 85 -7.89 14.82 -11.19
C TRP A 85 -8.96 14.76 -10.09
N ALA A 86 -10.13 15.38 -10.31
CA ALA A 86 -11.22 15.39 -9.34
C ALA A 86 -11.77 13.99 -9.02
N GLU A 87 -11.68 13.05 -9.95
CA GLU A 87 -12.05 11.64 -9.76
C GLU A 87 -10.99 10.86 -8.99
N ARG A 88 -9.71 11.19 -9.16
CA ARG A 88 -8.58 10.51 -8.51
C ARG A 88 -8.30 10.99 -7.08
N TYR A 89 -8.48 12.28 -6.81
CA TYR A 89 -8.10 12.93 -5.54
C TYR A 89 -9.28 13.59 -4.81
N GLY A 90 -10.50 13.43 -5.32
CA GLY A 90 -11.67 14.19 -4.90
C GLY A 90 -11.71 15.58 -5.53
N CYS A 91 -12.89 16.22 -5.61
CA CYS A 91 -12.97 17.60 -6.07
C CYS A 91 -12.20 18.47 -5.06
N PRO A 92 -11.19 19.27 -5.45
CA PRO A 92 -10.40 19.97 -4.45
C PRO A 92 -11.28 21.02 -3.75
N LYS A 93 -10.74 21.80 -2.81
CA LYS A 93 -11.32 23.12 -2.48
C LYS A 93 -10.83 24.25 -3.40
N ASN A 94 -9.73 24.09 -4.15
CA ASN A 94 -9.14 25.02 -5.12
C ASN A 94 -8.86 24.34 -6.53
N VAL A 95 -9.48 24.79 -7.65
CA VAL A 95 -9.27 24.38 -9.08
C VAL A 95 -8.58 25.51 -9.86
N GLU A 96 -7.93 26.43 -9.14
CA GLU A 96 -7.02 27.38 -9.74
C GLU A 96 -5.72 26.71 -10.23
N PHE A 97 -5.40 25.48 -9.80
CA PHE A 97 -4.15 24.74 -10.08
C PHE A 97 -3.86 24.33 -11.53
N LEU A 98 -4.62 24.80 -12.51
CA LEU A 98 -4.17 24.75 -13.91
C LEU A 98 -3.52 26.04 -14.41
N LEU A 99 -3.48 27.10 -13.58
CA LEU A 99 -2.69 28.30 -13.83
C LEU A 99 -2.04 28.72 -12.50
N THR A 100 -0.78 28.31 -12.38
CA THR A 100 0.15 28.46 -11.27
C THR A 100 0.51 29.91 -10.98
N ASP A 101 0.08 30.47 -9.85
CA ASP A 101 0.96 31.40 -9.15
C ASP A 101 1.94 30.54 -8.34
N CYS A 102 2.95 30.03 -9.06
CA CYS A 102 4.18 29.58 -8.42
C CYS A 102 5.06 30.79 -8.19
N PHE A 103 5.79 30.77 -7.08
CA PHE A 103 6.82 31.77 -6.86
C PHE A 103 8.03 31.16 -6.20
N VAL A 104 9.19 31.74 -6.48
CA VAL A 104 10.44 31.36 -5.85
C VAL A 104 10.72 32.34 -4.71
N SER A 105 10.98 31.82 -3.51
CA SER A 105 11.43 32.61 -2.38
C SER A 105 12.57 31.86 -1.67
N GLY A 106 13.77 32.42 -1.76
CA GLY A 106 14.99 31.72 -1.34
C GLY A 106 15.26 30.49 -2.19
N ASP A 107 15.53 29.36 -1.54
CA ASP A 107 15.91 28.10 -2.17
C ASP A 107 14.73 27.24 -2.64
N PHE A 108 13.50 27.75 -2.56
CA PHE A 108 12.30 26.94 -2.81
C PHE A 108 11.38 27.61 -3.82
N GLU A 109 10.82 26.81 -4.71
CA GLU A 109 9.60 27.14 -5.41
C GLU A 109 8.40 26.72 -4.55
N TYR A 110 7.44 27.63 -4.44
CA TYR A 110 6.20 27.44 -3.74
C TYR A 110 5.04 27.50 -4.72
N VAL A 111 4.08 26.61 -4.53
CA VAL A 111 2.77 26.68 -5.17
C VAL A 111 1.73 27.13 -4.15
N VAL A 112 0.91 28.13 -4.50
CA VAL A 112 -0.18 28.61 -3.62
C VAL A 112 -1.28 27.55 -3.55
N THR A 113 -1.42 26.89 -2.40
CA THR A 113 -2.36 25.77 -2.14
C THR A 113 -3.77 26.24 -1.72
N GLY A 114 -3.89 27.49 -1.28
CA GLY A 114 -5.11 28.04 -0.70
C GLY A 114 -5.28 29.55 -0.90
N MET A 115 -6.53 29.99 -0.98
CA MET A 115 -6.88 31.42 -1.03
C MET A 115 -6.54 32.18 0.26
N ASP A 116 -6.25 31.47 1.35
CA ASP A 116 -5.83 32.00 2.64
C ASP A 116 -4.30 32.08 2.77
N ARG A 117 -3.62 32.38 1.66
CA ARG A 117 -2.16 32.50 1.55
C ARG A 117 -1.41 31.24 1.98
N ARG A 118 -2.02 30.07 1.81
CA ARG A 118 -1.34 28.79 2.05
C ARG A 118 -0.49 28.43 0.84
N VAL A 119 0.66 27.83 1.09
CA VAL A 119 1.57 27.34 0.07
C VAL A 119 2.04 25.93 0.39
N ALA A 120 2.48 25.21 -0.64
CA ALA A 120 3.31 24.03 -0.51
C ALA A 120 4.62 24.23 -1.28
N VAL A 121 5.70 23.58 -0.84
CA VAL A 121 6.92 23.51 -1.66
C VAL A 121 6.62 22.66 -2.87
N SER A 122 6.78 23.20 -4.08
CA SER A 122 6.71 22.41 -5.32
C SER A 122 8.08 21.89 -5.74
N GLU A 123 9.15 22.62 -5.43
CA GLU A 123 10.51 22.24 -5.82
C GLU A 123 11.53 22.88 -4.86
N TYR A 124 12.52 22.09 -4.45
CA TYR A 124 13.73 22.59 -3.82
C TYR A 124 14.78 22.89 -4.88
N LYS A 125 15.19 24.17 -4.95
CA LYS A 125 16.15 24.71 -5.92
C LYS A 125 17.50 25.05 -5.31
N GLY A 126 17.65 24.82 -4.01
CA GLY A 126 18.89 25.11 -3.29
C GLY A 126 19.95 24.03 -3.50
N VAL A 127 21.15 24.35 -3.02
CA VAL A 127 22.32 23.44 -3.03
C VAL A 127 22.73 22.99 -1.62
N SER A 128 21.96 23.41 -0.60
CA SER A 128 22.25 23.05 0.79
C SER A 128 21.75 21.63 1.07
N VAL A 129 22.63 20.80 1.61
CA VAL A 129 22.25 19.49 2.15
C VAL A 129 21.36 19.59 3.41
N LYS A 130 21.15 20.79 3.96
CA LYS A 130 20.34 21.05 5.15
C LYS A 130 19.36 22.20 4.88
N PRO A 131 18.35 21.98 4.01
CA PRO A 131 17.36 22.99 3.67
C PRO A 131 16.62 23.50 4.91
N VAL A 132 16.39 24.81 4.98
CA VAL A 132 15.67 25.46 6.08
C VAL A 132 14.28 25.88 5.60
N LEU A 133 13.29 25.04 5.88
CA LEU A 133 11.88 25.35 5.64
C LEU A 133 11.36 26.30 6.72
N LYS A 134 10.57 27.29 6.30
CA LYS A 134 9.94 28.26 7.20
C LYS A 134 8.43 28.17 7.06
N TYR A 135 7.72 28.22 8.19
CA TYR A 135 6.26 28.28 8.20
C TYR A 135 5.75 29.56 7.50
N LYS A 136 6.39 30.70 7.75
CA LYS A 136 6.05 31.98 7.10
C LYS A 136 7.00 32.24 5.93
N VAL A 137 6.44 32.50 4.76
CA VAL A 137 7.17 32.77 3.51
C VAL A 137 6.74 34.14 3.00
N GLU A 138 7.67 35.08 2.88
CA GLU A 138 7.38 36.41 2.34
C GLU A 138 7.59 36.41 0.82
N TYR A 139 6.63 36.92 0.08
CA TYR A 139 6.73 37.11 -1.37
C TYR A 139 5.82 38.26 -1.82
N GLY A 140 6.34 39.15 -2.68
CA GLY A 140 5.54 40.26 -3.24
C GLY A 140 5.00 41.25 -2.20
N GLY A 141 5.61 41.36 -1.02
CA GLY A 141 5.12 42.19 0.10
C GLY A 141 4.01 41.54 0.93
N GLU A 142 3.68 40.27 0.66
CA GLU A 142 2.68 39.50 1.38
C GLU A 142 3.29 38.28 2.08
N THR A 143 2.69 37.89 3.20
CA THR A 143 3.07 36.69 3.96
C THR A 143 2.20 35.49 3.60
N TYR A 144 2.84 34.40 3.21
CA TYR A 144 2.26 33.08 2.95
C TYR A 144 2.62 32.09 4.06
N TYR A 145 1.84 31.01 4.18
CA TYR A 145 1.94 29.99 5.21
C TYR A 145 2.15 28.61 4.61
N LEU A 146 3.28 27.98 4.92
CA LEU A 146 3.61 26.65 4.43
C LEU A 146 2.74 25.59 5.11
N THR A 147 1.96 24.86 4.32
CA THR A 147 1.07 23.79 4.82
C THR A 147 1.33 22.42 4.23
N GLY A 148 2.21 22.31 3.24
CA GLY A 148 2.53 21.02 2.63
C GLY A 148 3.89 20.99 1.95
N ILE A 149 4.41 19.80 1.75
CA ILE A 149 5.50 19.54 0.82
C ILE A 149 4.90 18.80 -0.37
N GLY A 150 4.99 19.38 -1.56
CA GLY A 150 4.46 18.81 -2.79
C GLY A 150 5.17 17.53 -3.18
N GLY A 151 4.54 16.76 -4.06
CA GLY A 151 5.17 15.54 -4.55
C GLY A 151 6.45 15.83 -5.33
N TYR A 152 7.44 14.95 -5.22
CA TYR A 152 8.76 15.09 -5.86
C TYR A 152 9.52 16.39 -5.52
N ALA A 153 9.12 17.11 -4.47
CA ALA A 153 9.65 18.44 -4.16
C ALA A 153 11.16 18.47 -3.92
N PHE A 154 11.78 17.39 -3.43
CA PHE A 154 13.22 17.29 -3.22
C PHE A 154 13.89 16.29 -4.16
N ASP A 155 13.28 15.97 -5.31
CA ASP A 155 13.90 15.09 -6.30
C ASP A 155 15.32 15.58 -6.67
N GLY A 156 16.27 14.65 -6.75
CA GLY A 156 17.68 14.93 -7.05
C GLY A 156 18.45 15.80 -6.04
N SER A 157 17.86 16.16 -4.89
CA SER A 157 18.42 17.19 -3.99
C SER A 157 19.54 16.71 -3.05
N GLN A 158 19.68 15.40 -2.83
CA GLN A 158 20.71 14.75 -1.99
C GLN A 158 20.84 15.36 -0.58
N ILE A 159 19.71 15.66 0.07
CA ILE A 159 19.71 16.31 1.40
C ILE A 159 20.13 15.34 2.51
N GLU A 160 20.87 15.85 3.50
CA GLU A 160 21.30 15.12 4.70
C GLU A 160 20.30 15.22 5.86
N SER A 161 19.59 16.34 5.97
CA SER A 161 18.60 16.54 7.01
C SER A 161 17.55 17.58 6.66
N VAL A 162 16.33 17.39 7.14
CA VAL A 162 15.25 18.38 7.01
C VAL A 162 14.47 18.52 8.32
N THR A 163 14.12 19.75 8.67
CA THR A 163 13.17 20.05 9.76
C THR A 163 11.92 20.65 9.15
N ILE A 164 10.81 19.94 9.29
CA ILE A 164 9.50 20.37 8.81
C ILE A 164 8.89 21.30 9.88
N PRO A 165 8.50 22.54 9.53
CA PRO A 165 7.96 23.47 10.51
C PRO A 165 6.51 23.14 10.88
N GLU A 166 6.10 23.50 12.10
CA GLU A 166 4.68 23.47 12.51
C GLU A 166 3.81 24.24 11.50
N GLY A 167 2.61 23.74 11.24
CA GLY A 167 1.66 24.19 10.24
C GLY A 167 1.65 23.35 8.97
N VAL A 168 2.72 22.59 8.70
CA VAL A 168 2.73 21.60 7.61
C VAL A 168 1.89 20.41 8.01
N THR A 169 0.91 20.06 7.18
CA THR A 169 -0.03 18.97 7.43
C THR A 169 0.19 17.75 6.54
N THR A 170 0.77 17.94 5.36
CA THR A 170 0.86 16.89 4.34
C THR A 170 2.25 16.84 3.71
N LEU A 171 2.80 15.63 3.63
CA LEU A 171 3.97 15.31 2.80
C LEU A 171 3.49 14.58 1.55
N GLY A 172 3.78 15.12 0.37
CA GLY A 172 3.30 14.62 -0.91
C GLY A 172 4.01 13.35 -1.38
N GLU A 173 3.49 12.80 -2.47
CA GLU A 173 4.05 11.61 -3.14
C GLU A 173 5.54 11.79 -3.45
N ALA A 174 6.38 10.84 -3.05
CA ALA A 174 7.81 10.85 -3.36
C ALA A 174 8.56 12.15 -2.98
N CYS A 175 8.04 12.94 -2.04
CA CYS A 175 8.59 14.28 -1.78
C CYS A 175 10.04 14.28 -1.27
N PHE A 176 10.50 13.20 -0.63
CA PHE A 176 11.88 12.94 -0.23
C PHE A 176 12.36 11.56 -0.74
N GLU A 177 11.87 11.11 -1.89
CA GLU A 177 12.36 9.86 -2.51
C GLU A 177 13.87 9.94 -2.79
N ASP A 178 14.55 8.80 -2.63
CA ASP A 178 15.96 8.57 -2.95
C ASP A 178 16.95 9.57 -2.34
N GLN A 179 16.59 10.22 -1.22
CA GLN A 179 17.51 11.03 -0.43
C GLN A 179 18.44 10.12 0.38
N ARG A 180 19.38 9.44 -0.31
CA ARG A 180 20.23 8.39 0.28
C ARG A 180 21.12 8.85 1.43
N GLU A 181 21.45 10.14 1.48
CA GLU A 181 22.23 10.76 2.57
C GLU A 181 21.35 11.29 3.71
N LEU A 182 20.01 11.19 3.62
CA LEU A 182 19.08 11.71 4.60
C LEU A 182 19.16 10.91 5.90
N THR A 183 19.83 11.47 6.89
CA THR A 183 20.03 10.82 8.20
C THR A 183 19.05 11.31 9.26
N LYS A 184 18.47 12.49 9.07
CA LYS A 184 17.62 13.14 10.07
C LYS A 184 16.43 13.87 9.46
N VAL A 185 15.24 13.43 9.85
CA VAL A 185 13.96 14.10 9.57
C VAL A 185 13.32 14.49 10.90
N VAL A 186 12.90 15.74 11.02
CA VAL A 186 12.11 16.20 12.17
C VAL A 186 10.73 16.59 11.68
N LEU A 187 9.71 15.78 12.04
CA LEU A 187 8.31 16.04 11.73
C LEU A 187 7.60 16.72 12.91
N PRO A 188 6.77 17.75 12.67
CA PRO A 188 5.94 18.36 13.71
C PRO A 188 4.68 17.52 13.96
N SER A 189 3.98 17.80 15.06
CA SER A 189 2.68 17.20 15.37
C SER A 189 1.58 17.54 14.37
N SER A 190 1.74 18.61 13.59
CA SER A 190 0.76 19.01 12.59
C SER A 190 0.72 18.12 11.35
N VAL A 191 1.76 17.33 11.07
CA VAL A 191 1.78 16.40 9.92
C VAL A 191 0.82 15.25 10.21
N THR A 192 -0.29 15.21 9.46
CA THR A 192 -1.32 14.18 9.57
C THR A 192 -1.24 13.14 8.45
N GLU A 193 -0.60 13.48 7.33
CA GLU A 193 -0.56 12.63 6.13
C GLU A 193 0.85 12.56 5.54
N ILE A 194 1.35 11.34 5.37
CA ILE A 194 2.57 11.02 4.64
C ILE A 194 2.18 10.27 3.37
N GLY A 195 2.48 10.86 2.21
CA GLY A 195 2.10 10.35 0.91
C GLY A 195 2.83 9.07 0.49
N THR A 196 2.38 8.50 -0.63
CA THR A 196 3.00 7.34 -1.27
C THR A 196 4.48 7.61 -1.55
N ALA A 197 5.37 6.65 -1.25
CA ALA A 197 6.81 6.73 -1.51
C ALA A 197 7.53 7.96 -0.91
N ALA A 198 6.93 8.68 0.05
CA ALA A 198 7.43 9.98 0.51
C ALA A 198 8.90 9.97 0.99
N PHE A 199 9.37 8.86 1.55
CA PHE A 199 10.75 8.60 1.96
C PHE A 199 11.28 7.27 1.39
N GLU A 200 10.75 6.82 0.25
CA GLU A 200 11.28 5.64 -0.43
C GLU A 200 12.77 5.84 -0.75
N GLY A 201 13.60 4.81 -0.57
CA GLY A 201 15.04 4.87 -0.89
C GLY A 201 15.87 5.78 0.04
N CYS A 202 15.32 6.27 1.16
CA CYS A 202 16.08 7.00 2.19
C CYS A 202 16.98 6.05 3.00
N GLU A 203 17.96 5.43 2.35
CA GLU A 203 18.75 4.30 2.86
C GLU A 203 19.49 4.60 4.18
N SER A 204 19.93 5.84 4.40
CA SER A 204 20.65 6.28 5.61
C SER A 204 19.75 6.73 6.76
N LEU A 205 18.43 6.82 6.56
CA LEU A 205 17.51 7.27 7.60
C LEU A 205 17.46 6.24 8.73
N SER A 206 18.01 6.60 9.89
CA SER A 206 18.20 5.64 11.00
C SER A 206 17.12 5.70 12.07
N LYS A 207 16.42 6.83 12.16
CA LYS A 207 15.36 7.08 13.14
C LYS A 207 14.33 8.05 12.57
N ILE A 208 13.06 7.76 12.84
CA ILE A 208 11.98 8.73 12.60
C ILE A 208 10.88 8.61 13.66
N ASP A 209 10.40 9.78 14.08
CA ASP A 209 9.19 9.95 14.88
C ASP A 209 8.12 10.58 13.98
N LEU A 210 6.97 9.90 13.82
CA LEU A 210 5.91 10.34 12.91
C LEU A 210 4.95 11.37 13.53
N GLY A 211 5.17 11.81 14.78
CA GLY A 211 4.47 12.97 15.34
C GLY A 211 2.95 12.78 15.45
N GLY A 212 2.17 13.55 14.68
CA GLY A 212 0.70 13.48 14.65
C GLY A 212 0.12 12.70 13.47
N THR A 213 0.94 11.91 12.78
CA THR A 213 0.53 11.22 11.54
C THR A 213 -0.69 10.32 11.78
N GLU A 214 -1.68 10.42 10.90
CA GLU A 214 -2.88 9.58 10.89
C GLU A 214 -2.82 8.54 9.75
N THR A 215 -2.28 8.95 8.60
CA THR A 215 -2.21 8.12 7.38
C THR A 215 -0.78 8.06 6.85
N ILE A 216 -0.30 6.85 6.60
CA ILE A 216 0.98 6.54 5.96
C ILE A 216 0.67 5.87 4.62
N GLY A 217 1.14 6.47 3.53
CA GLY A 217 0.92 6.02 2.16
C GLY A 217 1.63 4.71 1.81
N ASP A 218 1.32 4.19 0.63
CA ASP A 218 1.96 2.99 0.09
C ASP A 218 3.47 3.27 -0.10
N TYR A 219 4.32 2.32 0.28
CA TYR A 219 5.78 2.38 0.14
C TYR A 219 6.46 3.61 0.78
N ALA A 220 5.76 4.33 1.67
CA ALA A 220 6.22 5.61 2.20
C ALA A 220 7.62 5.61 2.83
N PHE A 221 8.09 4.48 3.36
CA PHE A 221 9.44 4.27 3.90
C PHE A 221 10.09 3.00 3.31
N GLU A 222 9.69 2.59 2.10
CA GLU A 222 10.33 1.45 1.44
C GLU A 222 11.83 1.71 1.29
N GLY A 223 12.66 0.71 1.57
CA GLY A 223 14.11 0.81 1.36
C GLY A 223 14.83 1.74 2.35
N CYS A 224 14.18 2.17 3.44
CA CYS A 224 14.87 2.83 4.57
C CYS A 224 15.74 1.82 5.34
N MET A 225 16.81 1.31 4.70
CA MET A 225 17.57 0.13 5.16
C MET A 225 18.25 0.34 6.52
N CYS A 226 18.63 1.57 6.88
CA CYS A 226 19.23 1.89 8.18
C CYS A 226 18.22 2.17 9.29
N LEU A 227 16.91 2.17 9.02
CA LEU A 227 15.88 2.56 9.99
C LEU A 227 15.82 1.57 11.16
N LYS A 228 16.30 2.01 12.33
CA LYS A 228 16.38 1.21 13.56
C LYS A 228 15.28 1.57 14.55
N GLU A 229 14.93 2.85 14.62
CA GLU A 229 13.97 3.42 15.56
C GLU A 229 12.81 4.07 14.80
N LEU A 230 11.65 3.41 14.81
CA LEU A 230 10.40 3.90 14.25
C LEU A 230 9.40 4.12 15.39
N ILE A 231 8.90 5.36 15.53
CA ILE A 231 7.85 5.69 16.49
C ILE A 231 6.57 6.00 15.71
N LEU A 232 5.61 5.06 15.77
CA LEU A 232 4.27 5.24 15.23
C LEU A 232 3.37 5.88 16.32
N PRO A 233 2.73 7.03 16.07
CA PRO A 233 1.87 7.66 17.05
C PRO A 233 0.50 6.99 17.16
N GLU A 234 -0.17 7.17 18.30
CA GLU A 234 -1.52 6.64 18.56
C GLU A 234 -2.61 7.23 17.64
N SER A 235 -2.30 8.28 16.89
CA SER A 235 -3.15 8.87 15.85
C SER A 235 -3.20 8.03 14.57
N VAL A 236 -2.24 7.12 14.32
CA VAL A 236 -2.22 6.31 13.09
C VAL A 236 -3.49 5.46 13.00
N ARG A 237 -4.15 5.52 11.84
CA ARG A 237 -5.32 4.72 11.47
C ARG A 237 -5.07 3.84 10.26
N SER A 238 -4.22 4.29 9.33
CA SER A 238 -3.95 3.61 8.07
C SER A 238 -2.46 3.54 7.77
N ILE A 239 -2.00 2.35 7.39
CA ILE A 239 -0.63 2.07 6.94
C ILE A 239 -0.72 1.38 5.57
N GLY A 240 -0.14 2.02 4.57
CA GLY A 240 -0.15 1.59 3.18
C GLY A 240 0.55 0.26 2.92
N LYS A 241 0.31 -0.29 1.73
CA LYS A 241 1.02 -1.44 1.20
C LYS A 241 2.52 -1.17 1.16
N GLY A 242 3.35 -2.10 1.63
CA GLY A 242 4.80 -1.98 1.55
C GLY A 242 5.39 -0.77 2.30
N ALA A 243 4.63 -0.09 3.17
CA ALA A 243 5.06 1.18 3.76
C ALA A 243 6.42 1.11 4.47
N PHE A 244 6.81 -0.04 5.02
CA PHE A 244 8.12 -0.27 5.65
C PHE A 244 8.84 -1.47 5.02
N GLN A 245 8.56 -1.77 3.74
CA GLN A 245 9.26 -2.83 3.01
C GLN A 245 10.76 -2.54 2.97
N ASN A 246 11.61 -3.57 3.06
CA ASN A 246 13.06 -3.45 3.03
C ASN A 246 13.68 -2.54 4.13
N CYS A 247 12.96 -2.25 5.22
CA CYS A 247 13.52 -1.62 6.43
C CYS A 247 14.38 -2.63 7.22
N SER A 248 15.48 -3.10 6.62
CA SER A 248 16.23 -4.27 7.04
C SER A 248 16.91 -4.15 8.41
N SER A 249 17.13 -2.93 8.92
CA SER A 249 17.65 -2.66 10.26
C SER A 249 16.58 -2.55 11.36
N LEU A 250 15.29 -2.53 11.02
CA LEU A 250 14.22 -2.32 11.98
C LEU A 250 14.12 -3.54 12.90
N LYS A 251 14.30 -3.34 14.21
CA LYS A 251 14.35 -4.45 15.18
C LYS A 251 13.03 -4.72 15.88
N LYS A 252 12.25 -3.67 16.10
CA LYS A 252 11.00 -3.70 16.84
C LYS A 252 10.04 -2.68 16.24
N VAL A 253 8.76 -3.04 16.21
CA VAL A 253 7.68 -2.09 15.95
C VAL A 253 6.53 -2.33 16.93
N THR A 254 5.90 -1.25 17.37
CA THR A 254 4.63 -1.27 18.10
C THR A 254 3.57 -0.69 17.18
N ILE A 255 2.57 -1.49 16.84
CA ILE A 255 1.45 -1.08 16.00
C ILE A 255 0.40 -0.38 16.88
N PRO A 256 -0.02 0.87 16.57
CA PRO A 256 -0.92 1.66 17.41
C PRO A 256 -2.36 1.12 17.50
N CYS A 257 -3.09 1.49 18.55
CA CYS A 257 -4.43 0.94 18.85
C CYS A 257 -5.54 1.31 17.85
N GLY A 258 -5.29 2.26 16.94
CA GLY A 258 -6.22 2.62 15.87
C GLY A 258 -6.08 1.79 14.59
N VAL A 259 -5.11 0.88 14.51
CA VAL A 259 -4.83 0.11 13.28
C VAL A 259 -5.61 -1.21 13.30
N GLU A 260 -6.48 -1.39 12.32
CA GLU A 260 -7.29 -2.62 12.16
C GLU A 260 -6.72 -3.58 11.10
N ARG A 261 -5.81 -3.11 10.25
CA ARG A 261 -5.28 -3.87 9.12
C ARG A 261 -3.78 -3.64 8.94
N LEU A 262 -3.04 -4.74 8.80
CA LEU A 262 -1.70 -4.75 8.24
C LEU A 262 -1.77 -5.08 6.76
N SER A 263 -1.41 -4.10 5.94
CA SER A 263 -1.50 -4.15 4.47
C SER A 263 -0.52 -5.16 3.86
N LYS A 264 -0.70 -5.45 2.57
CA LYS A 264 0.18 -6.35 1.84
C LYS A 264 1.62 -5.83 1.92
N ASP A 265 2.57 -6.73 2.18
CA ASP A 265 4.01 -6.46 2.19
C ASP A 265 4.48 -5.37 3.20
N VAL A 266 3.65 -4.94 4.16
CA VAL A 266 3.91 -3.74 4.99
C VAL A 266 5.27 -3.75 5.71
N PHE A 267 5.75 -4.90 6.20
CA PHE A 267 7.08 -5.08 6.79
C PHE A 267 7.89 -6.15 6.04
N ARG A 268 7.57 -6.40 4.77
CA ARG A 268 8.30 -7.37 3.96
C ARG A 268 9.80 -7.05 3.96
N ASP A 269 10.64 -8.08 4.07
CA ASP A 269 12.10 -7.99 4.02
C ASP A 269 12.69 -7.10 5.14
N CYS A 270 11.97 -6.93 6.26
CA CYS A 270 12.49 -6.40 7.52
C CYS A 270 13.30 -7.47 8.26
N HIS A 271 14.46 -7.83 7.72
CA HIS A 271 15.31 -8.95 8.16
C HIS A 271 15.78 -8.88 9.62
N SER A 272 15.78 -7.70 10.25
CA SER A 272 16.13 -7.54 11.68
C SER A 272 14.92 -7.52 12.62
N LEU A 273 13.68 -7.56 12.10
CA LEU A 273 12.47 -7.35 12.88
C LEU A 273 12.16 -8.57 13.73
N LYS A 274 12.49 -8.49 15.02
CA LYS A 274 12.34 -9.60 15.99
C LYS A 274 11.09 -9.51 16.83
N THR A 275 10.60 -8.29 17.08
CA THR A 275 9.49 -8.03 17.99
C THR A 275 8.46 -7.14 17.32
N VAL A 276 7.24 -7.65 17.21
CA VAL A 276 6.09 -6.90 16.70
C VAL A 276 5.01 -6.95 17.76
N ASN A 277 4.68 -5.79 18.32
CA ASN A 277 3.55 -5.66 19.24
C ASN A 277 2.33 -5.22 18.42
N VAL A 278 1.29 -6.04 18.40
CA VAL A 278 0.04 -5.77 17.67
C VAL A 278 -1.08 -5.37 18.64
N PRO A 279 -2.00 -4.47 18.23
CA PRO A 279 -3.08 -3.98 19.09
C PRO A 279 -4.31 -4.90 19.06
N ASP A 280 -5.15 -4.82 20.09
CA ASP A 280 -6.43 -5.55 20.15
C ASP A 280 -7.43 -5.15 19.05
N SER A 281 -7.23 -3.99 18.42
CA SER A 281 -7.99 -3.52 17.26
C SER A 281 -7.69 -4.30 15.98
N LEU A 282 -6.57 -5.02 15.90
CA LEU A 282 -6.14 -5.69 14.67
C LEU A 282 -7.17 -6.77 14.26
N ARG A 283 -7.65 -6.69 13.01
CA ARG A 283 -8.60 -7.63 12.39
C ARG A 283 -7.98 -8.42 11.25
N HIS A 284 -7.09 -7.79 10.47
CA HIS A 284 -6.59 -8.38 9.24
C HIS A 284 -5.08 -8.27 9.08
N ILE A 285 -4.44 -9.36 8.69
CA ILE A 285 -3.03 -9.41 8.30
C ILE A 285 -2.96 -9.91 6.86
N CYS A 286 -2.51 -9.06 5.95
CA CYS A 286 -2.45 -9.40 4.53
C CYS A 286 -1.32 -10.38 4.21
N PHE A 287 -1.36 -10.94 2.99
CA PHE A 287 -0.26 -11.70 2.43
C PHE A 287 1.02 -10.84 2.41
N GLY A 288 2.16 -11.44 2.75
CA GLY A 288 3.47 -10.79 2.74
C GLY A 288 3.73 -9.79 3.86
N ALA A 289 2.77 -9.52 4.74
CA ALA A 289 2.88 -8.47 5.76
C ALA A 289 4.17 -8.54 6.60
N PHE A 290 4.64 -9.76 6.90
CA PHE A 290 5.90 -10.03 7.59
C PHE A 290 6.81 -10.96 6.78
N GLU A 291 6.74 -10.95 5.45
CA GLU A 291 7.60 -11.80 4.64
C GLU A 291 9.09 -11.57 4.94
N ASN A 292 9.85 -12.65 5.10
CA ASN A 292 11.29 -12.66 5.43
C ASN A 292 11.68 -11.84 6.68
N CYS A 293 10.77 -11.66 7.64
CA CYS A 293 11.09 -11.06 8.93
C CYS A 293 11.78 -12.04 9.89
N ALA A 294 12.59 -11.53 10.83
CA ALA A 294 13.25 -12.34 11.87
C ALA A 294 12.40 -12.50 13.15
N ILE A 295 11.07 -12.45 13.04
CA ILE A 295 10.16 -12.59 14.18
C ILE A 295 10.39 -13.98 14.77
N THR A 296 10.58 -14.05 16.09
CA THR A 296 10.85 -15.33 16.79
C THR A 296 9.60 -15.90 17.43
N THR A 297 8.76 -15.04 18.00
CA THR A 297 7.49 -15.37 18.62
C THR A 297 6.52 -14.23 18.39
N MET A 298 5.24 -14.53 18.26
CA MET A 298 4.18 -13.53 18.19
C MET A 298 2.88 -14.10 18.77
N GLU A 299 2.11 -13.25 19.41
CA GLU A 299 0.74 -13.54 19.83
C GLU A 299 -0.22 -12.68 19.00
N LEU A 300 -1.19 -13.32 18.35
CA LEU A 300 -2.25 -12.65 17.63
C LEU A 300 -3.38 -12.27 18.59
N PRO A 301 -3.94 -11.05 18.53
CA PRO A 301 -5.01 -10.63 19.42
C PRO A 301 -6.32 -11.39 19.14
N ALA A 302 -7.21 -11.40 20.12
CA ALA A 302 -8.46 -12.17 20.08
C ALA A 302 -9.37 -11.74 18.91
N GLY A 303 -9.25 -10.49 18.46
CA GLY A 303 -10.06 -9.96 17.38
C GLY A 303 -9.54 -10.24 15.97
N VAL A 304 -8.43 -10.96 15.76
CA VAL A 304 -7.96 -11.28 14.40
C VAL A 304 -8.97 -12.18 13.68
N GLU A 305 -9.45 -11.71 12.54
CA GLU A 305 -10.45 -12.37 11.70
C GLU A 305 -9.83 -13.05 10.48
N LYS A 306 -8.74 -12.48 9.93
CA LYS A 306 -8.17 -12.98 8.66
C LYS A 306 -6.66 -12.83 8.57
N PHE A 307 -5.97 -13.96 8.33
CA PHE A 307 -4.60 -14.02 7.85
C PHE A 307 -4.35 -15.34 7.10
N THR A 308 -3.17 -15.52 6.52
CA THR A 308 -2.79 -16.78 5.84
C THR A 308 -1.35 -17.17 6.21
N GLY A 309 -0.92 -18.40 5.90
CA GLY A 309 0.49 -18.77 6.05
C GLY A 309 1.44 -17.82 5.30
N GLY A 310 1.00 -17.30 4.16
CA GLY A 310 1.73 -16.32 3.37
C GLY A 310 1.91 -14.95 4.03
N SER A 311 1.24 -14.65 5.14
CA SER A 311 1.49 -13.44 5.93
C SER A 311 2.85 -13.48 6.64
N PHE A 312 3.40 -14.68 6.86
CA PHE A 312 4.68 -14.93 7.54
C PHE A 312 5.65 -15.72 6.65
N LEU A 313 5.51 -15.57 5.33
CA LEU A 313 6.31 -16.29 4.34
C LEU A 313 7.80 -16.07 4.63
N GLY A 314 8.59 -17.14 4.77
CA GLY A 314 10.03 -17.00 5.00
C GLY A 314 10.44 -16.41 6.36
N CYS A 315 9.53 -16.32 7.33
CA CYS A 315 9.88 -16.08 8.73
C CYS A 315 10.59 -17.29 9.36
N VAL A 316 11.80 -17.63 8.88
CA VAL A 316 12.55 -18.84 9.28
C VAL A 316 12.98 -18.85 10.75
N SER A 317 12.91 -17.70 11.43
CA SER A 317 13.17 -17.59 12.87
C SER A 317 11.92 -17.80 13.74
N LEU A 318 10.72 -17.83 13.15
CA LEU A 318 9.47 -17.90 13.90
C LEU A 318 9.30 -19.31 14.47
N LYS A 319 9.42 -19.43 15.79
CA LYS A 319 9.32 -20.71 16.51
C LYS A 319 7.89 -21.03 16.90
N THR A 320 7.14 -20.02 17.32
CA THR A 320 5.77 -20.16 17.83
C THR A 320 4.93 -18.97 17.41
N LEU A 321 3.72 -19.25 16.92
CA LEU A 321 2.66 -18.26 16.76
C LEU A 321 1.47 -18.69 17.62
N THR A 322 1.04 -17.83 18.54
CA THR A 322 -0.12 -18.08 19.41
C THR A 322 -1.27 -17.15 19.04
N VAL A 323 -2.47 -17.51 19.51
CA VAL A 323 -3.65 -16.66 19.41
C VAL A 323 -4.17 -16.45 20.83
N ALA A 324 -4.45 -15.20 21.18
CA ALA A 324 -4.98 -14.82 22.48
C ALA A 324 -6.33 -15.49 22.75
N GLU A 325 -6.61 -15.71 24.03
CA GLU A 325 -7.88 -16.29 24.49
C GLU A 325 -9.08 -15.45 24.03
N GLY A 326 -10.18 -16.11 23.66
CA GLY A 326 -11.41 -15.45 23.20
C GLY A 326 -11.48 -15.20 21.69
N ASN A 327 -10.45 -15.56 20.92
CA ASN A 327 -10.59 -15.58 19.45
C ASN A 327 -11.61 -16.64 19.02
N ILE A 328 -12.62 -16.22 18.26
CA ILE A 328 -13.74 -17.09 17.85
C ILE A 328 -13.46 -17.93 16.60
N ARG A 329 -12.37 -17.65 15.87
CA ARG A 329 -12.03 -18.32 14.61
C ARG A 329 -10.74 -19.11 14.69
N TYR A 330 -9.69 -18.51 15.25
CA TYR A 330 -8.38 -19.12 15.31
C TYR A 330 -8.05 -19.61 16.71
N ARG A 331 -7.39 -20.76 16.77
CA ARG A 331 -6.75 -21.26 17.99
C ARG A 331 -5.31 -21.61 17.70
N SER A 332 -4.47 -21.55 18.73
CA SER A 332 -3.12 -22.11 18.66
C SER A 332 -3.03 -23.46 19.38
N GLU A 333 -2.36 -24.42 18.77
CA GLU A 333 -2.06 -25.73 19.37
C GLU A 333 -0.64 -26.13 19.01
N LYS A 334 0.15 -26.53 20.02
CA LYS A 334 1.57 -26.88 19.87
C LYS A 334 2.37 -25.82 19.08
N GLY A 335 2.00 -24.53 19.21
CA GLY A 335 2.65 -23.40 18.52
C GLY A 335 2.29 -23.22 17.04
N MET A 336 1.34 -23.99 16.51
CA MET A 336 0.74 -23.82 15.18
C MET A 336 -0.64 -23.19 15.30
N VAL A 337 -1.11 -22.52 14.24
CA VAL A 337 -2.43 -21.86 14.26
C VAL A 337 -3.41 -22.55 13.32
N TYR A 338 -4.58 -22.84 13.86
CA TYR A 338 -5.71 -23.48 13.19
C TYR A 338 -6.88 -22.51 13.08
N ASP A 339 -7.62 -22.61 12.00
CA ASP A 339 -8.92 -21.98 11.77
C ASP A 339 -9.98 -23.04 12.09
N ASP A 340 -10.65 -22.92 13.24
CA ASP A 340 -11.59 -23.93 13.74
C ASP A 340 -12.90 -23.92 12.96
N ILE A 341 -13.26 -22.79 12.36
CA ILE A 341 -14.46 -22.65 11.53
C ILE A 341 -14.28 -23.47 10.24
N ASP A 342 -13.16 -23.28 9.55
CA ASP A 342 -12.85 -24.01 8.32
C ASP A 342 -12.18 -25.37 8.58
N ARG A 343 -11.91 -25.71 9.84
CA ARG A 343 -11.13 -26.89 10.28
C ARG A 343 -9.79 -26.99 9.53
N LYS A 344 -9.04 -25.90 9.45
CA LYS A 344 -7.89 -25.74 8.56
C LYS A 344 -6.63 -25.38 9.34
N LEU A 345 -5.50 -26.03 9.05
CA LEU A 345 -4.21 -25.56 9.53
C LEU A 345 -3.80 -24.33 8.71
N VAL A 346 -3.64 -23.17 9.37
CA VAL A 346 -3.31 -21.91 8.71
C VAL A 346 -1.80 -21.70 8.59
N LEU A 347 -1.07 -21.97 9.68
CA LEU A 347 0.37 -21.77 9.75
C LEU A 347 1.03 -22.76 10.73
N CYS A 348 2.07 -23.44 10.23
CA CYS A 348 3.14 -24.02 11.01
C CYS A 348 4.36 -23.08 10.91
N PRO A 349 4.87 -22.54 12.03
CA PRO A 349 6.04 -21.67 11.99
C PRO A 349 7.28 -22.35 11.39
N ALA A 350 7.95 -21.68 10.45
CA ALA A 350 9.12 -22.22 9.76
C ALA A 350 10.31 -22.51 10.70
N GLY A 351 10.49 -21.67 11.73
CA GLY A 351 11.51 -21.82 12.76
C GLY A 351 11.11 -22.75 13.92
N LYS A 352 9.99 -23.49 13.82
CA LYS A 352 9.51 -24.40 14.88
C LYS A 352 10.58 -25.41 15.32
N GLY A 353 11.52 -25.76 14.45
CA GLY A 353 12.67 -26.63 14.76
C GLY A 353 12.29 -28.07 15.08
N ALA A 354 11.06 -28.49 14.75
CA ALA A 354 10.61 -29.86 14.92
C ALA A 354 10.92 -30.66 13.66
N ASN A 355 11.64 -31.77 13.81
CA ASN A 355 11.90 -32.72 12.73
C ASN A 355 10.63 -33.47 12.28
N ARG A 356 9.68 -33.66 13.19
CA ARG A 356 8.40 -34.31 12.92
C ARG A 356 7.25 -33.45 13.45
N VAL A 357 6.27 -33.17 12.60
CA VAL A 357 5.07 -32.40 12.96
C VAL A 357 3.82 -33.24 12.74
N GLU A 358 2.99 -33.32 13.78
CA GLU A 358 1.67 -33.93 13.72
C GLU A 358 0.61 -32.84 13.57
N VAL A 359 -0.18 -32.91 12.50
CA VAL A 359 -1.31 -32.01 12.30
C VAL A 359 -2.51 -32.50 13.11
N ALA A 360 -3.15 -31.60 13.85
CA ALA A 360 -4.23 -31.92 14.78
C ALA A 360 -5.37 -32.75 14.13
N PRO A 361 -5.88 -33.78 14.82
CA PRO A 361 -7.04 -34.55 14.37
C PRO A 361 -8.24 -33.65 14.07
N GLY A 362 -9.03 -34.03 13.07
CA GLY A 362 -10.18 -33.25 12.64
C GLY A 362 -9.84 -32.10 11.69
N THR A 363 -8.57 -31.79 11.43
CA THR A 363 -8.17 -30.87 10.37
C THR A 363 -8.56 -31.45 9.00
N VAL A 364 -9.29 -30.68 8.19
CA VAL A 364 -9.78 -31.09 6.86
C VAL A 364 -8.97 -30.49 5.73
N SER A 365 -8.22 -29.42 5.97
CA SER A 365 -7.34 -28.83 4.96
C SER A 365 -6.07 -28.19 5.52
N ILE A 366 -5.01 -28.20 4.71
CA ILE A 366 -3.79 -27.41 4.93
C ILE A 366 -3.89 -26.12 4.12
N GLY A 367 -3.68 -24.97 4.77
CA GLY A 367 -3.77 -23.65 4.16
C GLY A 367 -2.66 -23.36 3.14
N LYS A 368 -2.89 -22.32 2.33
CA LYS A 368 -1.87 -21.78 1.42
C LYS A 368 -0.64 -21.34 2.22
N CYS A 369 0.55 -21.78 1.78
CA CYS A 369 1.83 -21.47 2.41
C CYS A 369 1.95 -21.87 3.90
N ALA A 370 1.18 -22.87 4.37
CA ALA A 370 1.11 -23.19 5.80
C ALA A 370 2.43 -23.67 6.40
N PHE A 371 3.27 -24.37 5.64
CA PHE A 371 4.58 -24.92 6.04
C PHE A 371 5.74 -24.34 5.22
N THR A 372 5.53 -23.24 4.49
CA THR A 372 6.58 -22.72 3.59
C THR A 372 7.90 -22.49 4.32
N LYS A 373 9.00 -22.96 3.73
CA LYS A 373 10.36 -22.84 4.27
C LYS A 373 10.56 -23.45 5.67
N CYS A 374 9.79 -24.48 6.03
CA CYS A 374 10.07 -25.32 7.21
C CYS A 374 11.32 -26.19 6.95
N THR A 375 12.50 -25.60 6.88
CA THR A 375 13.73 -26.28 6.43
C THR A 375 14.29 -27.32 7.40
N GLY A 376 13.80 -27.41 8.64
CA GLY A 376 14.17 -28.48 9.58
C GLY A 376 13.17 -29.64 9.67
N LEU A 377 12.11 -29.61 8.85
CA LEU A 377 11.00 -30.57 8.90
C LEU A 377 11.29 -31.77 8.01
N LYS A 378 11.40 -32.96 8.61
CA LYS A 378 11.67 -34.24 7.91
C LYS A 378 10.44 -35.09 7.68
N GLU A 379 9.45 -35.00 8.58
CA GLU A 379 8.23 -35.79 8.51
C GLU A 379 7.01 -34.96 8.91
N VAL A 380 5.93 -35.12 8.16
CA VAL A 380 4.62 -34.56 8.51
C VAL A 380 3.59 -35.67 8.58
N VAL A 381 2.92 -35.76 9.72
CA VAL A 381 1.81 -36.68 9.91
C VAL A 381 0.49 -35.94 9.72
N LEU A 382 -0.18 -36.30 8.64
CA LEU A 382 -1.47 -35.76 8.23
C LEU A 382 -2.60 -36.57 8.90
N PRO A 383 -3.68 -35.95 9.38
CA PRO A 383 -4.79 -36.66 9.99
C PRO A 383 -5.67 -37.33 8.94
N GLU A 384 -6.33 -38.43 9.30
CA GLU A 384 -7.29 -39.15 8.43
C GLU A 384 -8.42 -38.27 7.89
N SER A 385 -8.77 -37.19 8.60
CA SER A 385 -9.80 -36.23 8.19
C SER A 385 -9.37 -35.31 7.04
N LEU A 386 -8.10 -35.31 6.66
CA LEU A 386 -7.56 -34.36 5.68
C LEU A 386 -8.06 -34.69 4.27
N LYS A 387 -8.64 -33.68 3.63
CA LYS A 387 -9.17 -33.74 2.26
C LYS A 387 -8.39 -32.88 1.27
N LYS A 388 -7.67 -31.86 1.73
CA LYS A 388 -7.04 -30.87 0.83
C LYS A 388 -5.70 -30.35 1.33
N ILE A 389 -4.72 -30.26 0.43
CA ILE A 389 -3.46 -29.54 0.62
C ILE A 389 -3.44 -28.28 -0.24
N GLY A 390 -3.33 -27.13 0.40
CA GLY A 390 -3.37 -25.82 -0.24
C GLY A 390 -2.16 -25.49 -1.11
N ALA A 391 -2.30 -24.43 -1.91
CA ALA A 391 -1.24 -24.01 -2.84
C ALA A 391 0.05 -23.64 -2.08
N SER A 392 1.19 -24.09 -2.59
CA SER A 392 2.51 -23.83 -2.01
C SER A 392 2.61 -24.19 -0.52
N ALA A 393 1.79 -25.14 -0.03
CA ALA A 393 1.69 -25.45 1.39
C ALA A 393 3.04 -25.81 2.01
N PHE A 394 3.86 -26.61 1.32
CA PHE A 394 5.16 -27.09 1.76
C PHE A 394 6.31 -26.57 0.90
N VAL A 395 6.12 -25.48 0.15
CA VAL A 395 7.18 -24.98 -0.74
C VAL A 395 8.47 -24.67 0.04
N TYR A 396 9.63 -25.08 -0.49
CA TYR A 396 10.94 -24.98 0.17
C TYR A 396 11.06 -25.72 1.52
N CYS A 397 10.31 -26.81 1.74
CA CYS A 397 10.61 -27.75 2.83
C CYS A 397 11.74 -28.70 2.38
N GLU A 398 12.95 -28.17 2.29
CA GLU A 398 14.10 -28.86 1.67
C GLU A 398 14.48 -30.19 2.34
N ASP A 399 14.28 -30.29 3.66
CA ASP A 399 14.58 -31.50 4.46
C ASP A 399 13.41 -32.49 4.54
N LEU A 400 12.25 -32.22 3.91
CA LEU A 400 11.09 -33.10 4.00
C LEU A 400 11.36 -34.41 3.27
N GLU A 401 11.58 -35.48 4.02
CA GLU A 401 11.90 -36.82 3.51
C GLU A 401 10.65 -37.67 3.32
N ASN A 402 9.72 -37.60 4.28
CA ASN A 402 8.58 -38.49 4.36
C ASN A 402 7.28 -37.71 4.56
N ILE A 403 6.29 -38.01 3.72
CA ILE A 403 4.90 -37.59 3.94
C ILE A 403 3.97 -38.73 3.55
N THR A 404 3.09 -39.09 4.47
CA THR A 404 2.04 -40.09 4.21
C THR A 404 0.74 -39.35 4.02
N PHE A 405 0.15 -39.50 2.84
CA PHE A 405 -1.16 -38.94 2.53
C PHE A 405 -2.26 -39.75 3.22
N SER A 406 -3.29 -39.06 3.69
CA SER A 406 -4.49 -39.71 4.23
C SER A 406 -5.26 -40.40 3.10
N GLU A 407 -5.91 -41.52 3.42
CA GLU A 407 -6.76 -42.26 2.48
C GLU A 407 -7.97 -41.46 1.97
N GLY A 408 -8.30 -40.34 2.64
CA GLY A 408 -9.36 -39.41 2.26
C GLY A 408 -8.90 -38.14 1.53
N LEU A 409 -7.61 -38.01 1.17
CA LEU A 409 -7.09 -36.82 0.50
C LEU A 409 -7.63 -36.69 -0.93
N GLU A 410 -8.34 -35.61 -1.24
CA GLU A 410 -9.03 -35.39 -2.51
C GLU A 410 -8.28 -34.43 -3.46
N GLU A 411 -7.61 -33.42 -2.92
CA GLU A 411 -6.94 -32.37 -3.72
C GLU A 411 -5.56 -31.96 -3.17
N ILE A 412 -4.58 -31.87 -4.05
CA ILE A 412 -3.29 -31.20 -3.83
C ILE A 412 -3.23 -30.01 -4.80
N CYS A 413 -3.08 -28.79 -4.28
CA CYS A 413 -3.08 -27.58 -5.11
C CYS A 413 -1.69 -27.25 -5.71
N TYR A 414 -1.68 -26.30 -6.64
CA TYR A 414 -0.48 -25.77 -7.32
C TYR A 414 0.73 -25.61 -6.40
N GLY A 415 1.88 -26.12 -6.84
CA GLY A 415 3.17 -25.93 -6.16
C GLY A 415 3.25 -26.46 -4.73
N ALA A 416 2.34 -27.35 -4.30
CA ALA A 416 2.20 -27.75 -2.90
C ALA A 416 3.51 -28.25 -2.26
N PHE A 417 4.35 -28.98 -2.99
CA PHE A 417 5.64 -29.51 -2.53
C PHE A 417 6.81 -29.03 -3.40
N ALA A 418 6.65 -27.90 -4.11
CA ALA A 418 7.73 -27.38 -4.94
C ALA A 418 8.99 -27.11 -4.10
N TYR A 419 10.17 -27.44 -4.63
CA TYR A 419 11.47 -27.32 -3.96
C TYR A 419 11.61 -28.16 -2.67
N CYS A 420 10.87 -29.27 -2.53
CA CYS A 420 11.13 -30.26 -1.47
C CYS A 420 12.24 -31.22 -1.89
N GLY A 421 13.49 -30.76 -1.83
CA GLY A 421 14.67 -31.45 -2.36
C GLY A 421 14.95 -32.83 -1.75
N SER A 422 14.51 -33.12 -0.51
CA SER A 422 14.71 -34.42 0.13
C SER A 422 13.57 -35.41 -0.07
N LEU A 423 12.46 -35.00 -0.68
CA LEU A 423 11.29 -35.85 -0.85
C LEU A 423 11.54 -36.84 -2.00
N ARG A 424 11.60 -38.13 -1.70
CA ARG A 424 11.98 -39.18 -2.68
C ARG A 424 10.82 -40.05 -3.15
N LYS A 425 9.82 -40.20 -2.30
CA LYS A 425 8.73 -41.15 -2.50
C LYS A 425 7.40 -40.52 -2.14
N ILE A 426 6.40 -40.77 -2.97
CA ILE A 426 5.02 -40.37 -2.71
C ILE A 426 4.08 -41.54 -3.02
N ASP A 427 3.26 -41.89 -2.04
CA ASP A 427 2.16 -42.81 -2.22
C ASP A 427 0.88 -42.01 -2.42
N VAL A 428 0.30 -42.09 -3.62
CA VAL A 428 -0.94 -41.37 -3.96
C VAL A 428 -2.14 -42.21 -3.51
N PRO A 429 -3.09 -41.66 -2.73
CA PRO A 429 -4.26 -42.41 -2.28
C PRO A 429 -5.33 -42.53 -3.37
N ASP A 430 -6.17 -43.57 -3.27
CA ASP A 430 -7.31 -43.85 -4.18
C ASP A 430 -8.30 -42.67 -4.26
N SER A 431 -8.34 -41.83 -3.23
CA SER A 431 -9.21 -40.67 -3.13
C SER A 431 -8.72 -39.44 -3.91
N LEU A 432 -7.44 -39.38 -4.31
CA LEU A 432 -6.90 -38.18 -4.94
C LEU A 432 -7.53 -37.97 -6.31
N ARG A 433 -8.11 -36.78 -6.53
CA ARG A 433 -8.79 -36.41 -7.78
C ARG A 433 -8.02 -35.38 -8.59
N LYS A 434 -7.14 -34.61 -7.94
CA LYS A 434 -6.42 -33.51 -8.56
C LYS A 434 -5.09 -33.26 -7.85
N MET A 435 -4.01 -33.22 -8.63
CA MET A 435 -2.73 -32.65 -8.23
C MET A 435 -2.45 -31.44 -9.12
N GLY A 436 -2.24 -30.28 -8.52
CA GLY A 436 -2.04 -29.04 -9.25
C GLY A 436 -0.68 -28.97 -9.92
N ASP A 437 -0.55 -28.11 -10.92
CA ASP A 437 0.69 -27.92 -11.67
C ASP A 437 1.86 -27.56 -10.73
N TYR A 438 3.06 -28.00 -11.11
CA TYR A 438 4.30 -27.78 -10.35
C TYR A 438 4.27 -28.30 -8.90
N SER A 439 3.31 -29.17 -8.54
CA SER A 439 3.18 -29.66 -7.15
C SER A 439 4.44 -30.36 -6.66
N LEU A 440 5.21 -30.99 -7.57
CA LEU A 440 6.46 -31.70 -7.28
C LEU A 440 7.67 -31.07 -7.99
N TYR A 441 7.55 -29.81 -8.43
CA TYR A 441 8.62 -29.09 -9.13
C TYR A 441 9.89 -29.02 -8.28
N GLU A 442 11.06 -29.31 -8.86
CA GLU A 442 12.36 -29.29 -8.16
C GLU A 442 12.37 -30.15 -6.88
N THR A 443 11.75 -31.34 -6.95
CA THR A 443 11.83 -32.37 -5.90
C THR A 443 12.76 -33.52 -6.32
N SER A 444 13.16 -34.38 -5.37
CA SER A 444 13.91 -35.61 -5.64
C SER A 444 13.03 -36.84 -5.83
N VAL A 445 11.74 -36.67 -6.16
CA VAL A 445 10.79 -37.77 -6.22
C VAL A 445 11.11 -38.67 -7.41
N THR A 446 11.44 -39.94 -7.13
CA THR A 446 11.70 -40.97 -8.14
C THR A 446 10.76 -42.17 -8.04
N ASP A 447 10.08 -42.36 -6.91
CA ASP A 447 9.08 -43.42 -6.69
C ASP A 447 7.70 -42.81 -6.42
N ILE A 448 6.82 -42.88 -7.42
CA ILE A 448 5.41 -42.50 -7.28
C ILE A 448 4.55 -43.75 -7.39
N ARG A 449 3.87 -44.12 -6.31
CA ARG A 449 2.91 -45.22 -6.31
C ARG A 449 1.52 -44.69 -6.57
N LEU A 450 0.87 -45.25 -7.60
CA LEU A 450 -0.49 -44.90 -7.99
C LEU A 450 -1.45 -46.06 -7.71
N PRO A 451 -2.70 -45.75 -7.31
CA PRO A 451 -3.79 -46.71 -7.27
C PRO A 451 -3.96 -47.47 -8.59
N LYS A 452 -4.45 -48.71 -8.49
CA LYS A 452 -4.72 -49.52 -9.67
C LYS A 452 -5.88 -48.90 -10.46
N GLY A 453 -5.61 -48.50 -11.71
CA GLY A 453 -6.61 -47.87 -12.58
C GLY A 453 -6.64 -46.34 -12.53
N THR A 454 -5.69 -45.68 -11.86
CA THR A 454 -5.55 -44.22 -11.89
C THR A 454 -5.32 -43.71 -13.31
N ASP A 455 -6.19 -42.82 -13.77
CA ASP A 455 -5.94 -42.02 -14.95
C ASP A 455 -4.91 -40.93 -14.63
N ARG A 456 -3.70 -41.11 -15.16
CA ARG A 456 -2.57 -40.19 -14.95
C ARG A 456 -2.85 -38.79 -15.47
N SER A 457 -3.67 -38.65 -16.52
CA SER A 457 -4.00 -37.34 -17.11
C SER A 457 -4.95 -36.52 -16.22
N LEU A 458 -5.78 -37.19 -15.42
CA LEU A 458 -6.69 -36.55 -14.47
C LEU A 458 -5.98 -36.12 -13.19
N VAL A 459 -4.93 -36.84 -12.78
CA VAL A 459 -4.18 -36.54 -11.56
C VAL A 459 -3.06 -35.53 -11.81
N PHE A 460 -2.29 -35.65 -12.89
CA PHE A 460 -1.05 -34.89 -13.12
C PHE A 460 -1.11 -33.85 -14.25
N GLY A 461 -2.31 -33.52 -14.75
CA GLY A 461 -2.46 -32.59 -15.87
C GLY A 461 -1.89 -33.12 -17.20
N VAL A 462 -1.93 -32.30 -18.26
CA VAL A 462 -1.64 -32.70 -19.65
C VAL A 462 -0.29 -32.20 -20.18
N ASP A 463 0.34 -31.24 -19.51
CA ASP A 463 1.59 -30.60 -19.96
C ASP A 463 2.81 -31.37 -19.43
N GLU A 464 3.57 -32.00 -20.34
CA GLU A 464 4.74 -32.82 -19.97
C GLU A 464 5.92 -31.99 -19.46
N ASP A 465 6.04 -30.71 -19.85
CA ASP A 465 7.13 -29.82 -19.41
C ASP A 465 6.92 -29.31 -17.97
N GLN A 466 5.70 -29.45 -17.42
CA GLN A 466 5.35 -29.05 -16.05
C GLN A 466 5.33 -30.21 -15.04
N ARG A 467 5.55 -31.45 -15.51
CA ARG A 467 5.45 -32.69 -14.71
C ARG A 467 6.68 -33.00 -13.89
#